data_AF-A0A699XC01-F1
#
_entry.id   AF-A0A699XC01-F1
#
_cell.length_a   1.000
_cell.length_b   1.000
_cell.length_c   1.000
_cell.angle_alpha   90.00
_cell.angle_beta   90.00
_cell.angle_gamma   90.00
#
_symmetry.space_group_name_H-M   'P 1'
#
loop_
_entity.id
_entity.type
_entity.pdbx_description
1 polymer ?
#
loop_
_entity_poly.entity_id
_entity_poly.type
_entity_poly.pdbx_seq_one_letter_code
_entity_poly.pdbx_strand_id
1 'polypeptide(L)'
;LRSQNRGNQTRNKTRNKTGGNEVAAKAYAIGGGGTNLDSNVVTCTFLLNNCYASMLFDSGADRSFVSTTFSALLDVAPFTLDTSYAVELAD
;
A
#
# COMPACT_ATOMS: atom_id res chain seq x y z
N LEU A 1 40.17 9.52 -54.64
CA LEU A 1 40.86 8.44 -53.90
C LEU A 1 39.91 7.86 -52.86
N ARG A 2 39.78 6.53 -52.88
CA ARG A 2 39.01 5.71 -51.93
C ARG A 2 39.70 5.73 -50.56
N SER A 3 38.93 5.94 -49.49
CA SER A 3 39.36 5.56 -48.15
C SER A 3 38.24 4.75 -47.50
N GLN A 4 38.52 3.47 -47.33
CA GLN A 4 37.74 2.52 -46.54
C GLN A 4 38.34 2.49 -45.15
N ASN A 5 37.55 2.77 -44.11
CA ASN A 5 37.91 2.39 -42.75
C ASN A 5 36.92 1.35 -42.24
N ARG A 6 37.37 0.09 -42.31
CA ARG A 6 36.80 -1.06 -41.60
C ARG A 6 37.45 -1.12 -40.21
N GLY A 7 36.64 -1.17 -39.16
CA GLY A 7 37.04 -1.55 -37.80
C GLY A 7 35.79 -1.70 -36.93
N ASN A 8 35.09 -2.84 -37.01
CA ASN A 8 35.19 -4.02 -36.14
C ASN A 8 34.80 -3.79 -34.65
N GLN A 9 33.52 -4.04 -34.39
CA GLN A 9 32.98 -4.78 -33.24
C GLN A 9 33.70 -4.67 -31.89
N THR A 10 33.04 -4.02 -30.93
CA THR A 10 33.13 -4.44 -29.53
C THR A 10 31.71 -4.55 -28.97
N ARG A 11 31.26 -5.79 -28.85
CA ARG A 11 29.97 -6.17 -28.25
C ARG A 11 30.07 -5.94 -26.74
N ASN A 12 29.49 -4.87 -26.23
CA ASN A 12 29.16 -4.73 -24.82
C ASN A 12 27.90 -5.56 -24.50
N LYS A 13 28.08 -6.87 -24.37
CA LYS A 13 27.11 -7.77 -23.73
C LYS A 13 27.16 -7.54 -22.22
N THR A 14 26.45 -6.53 -21.72
CA THR A 14 26.13 -6.49 -20.28
C THR A 14 24.90 -7.35 -20.05
N ARG A 15 25.12 -8.66 -19.96
CA ARG A 15 24.10 -9.63 -19.56
C ARG A 15 24.09 -9.67 -18.03
N ASN A 16 23.34 -8.79 -17.37
CA ASN A 16 23.09 -8.93 -15.94
C ASN A 16 22.03 -10.03 -15.71
N LYS A 17 22.45 -11.29 -15.80
CA LYS A 17 21.66 -12.38 -15.20
C LYS A 17 21.92 -12.37 -13.71
N THR A 18 21.21 -11.53 -12.97
CA THR A 18 21.01 -11.75 -11.54
C THR A 18 19.60 -12.31 -11.39
N GLY A 19 19.51 -13.63 -11.51
CA GLY A 19 18.37 -14.37 -11.02
C GLY A 19 18.40 -14.29 -9.50
N GLY A 20 17.61 -13.38 -8.95
CA GLY A 20 17.32 -13.27 -7.54
C GLY A 20 15.87 -12.82 -7.47
N ASN A 21 14.97 -13.78 -7.23
CA ASN A 21 13.66 -13.58 -6.62
C ASN A 21 13.14 -12.14 -6.71
N GLU A 22 12.56 -11.78 -7.86
CA GLU A 22 11.68 -10.63 -7.96
C GLU A 22 10.47 -10.92 -7.07
N VAL A 23 10.58 -10.58 -5.79
CA VAL A 23 9.42 -10.26 -4.98
C VAL A 23 8.84 -9.05 -5.71
N ALA A 24 7.85 -9.30 -6.56
CA ALA A 24 7.07 -8.26 -7.19
C ALA A 24 6.35 -7.51 -6.07
N ALA A 25 7.01 -6.53 -5.47
CA ALA A 25 6.41 -5.56 -4.60
C ALA A 25 5.39 -4.82 -5.46
N LYS A 26 4.11 -5.17 -5.30
CA LYS A 26 3.02 -4.41 -5.91
C LYS A 26 2.97 -3.08 -5.20
N ALA A 27 3.58 -2.05 -5.80
CA ALA A 27 3.38 -0.68 -5.39
C ALA A 27 2.01 -0.21 -5.92
N TYR A 28 1.07 0.05 -5.01
CA TYR A 28 -0.18 0.70 -5.35
C TYR A 28 0.05 2.21 -5.32
N ALA A 29 0.11 2.85 -6.50
CA ALA A 29 0.08 4.30 -6.58
C ALA A 29 -1.35 4.77 -6.33
N ILE A 30 -1.58 5.57 -5.29
CA ILE A 30 -2.84 6.29 -5.11
C ILE A 30 -2.89 7.33 -6.23
N GLY A 31 -3.66 7.04 -7.28
CA GLY A 31 -3.89 7.98 -8.38
C GLY A 31 -4.72 9.14 -7.86
N GLY A 32 -4.06 10.27 -7.61
CA GLY A 32 -4.67 11.52 -7.18
C GLY A 32 -5.57 12.11 -8.26
N GLY A 33 -6.77 11.55 -8.40
CA GLY A 33 -7.84 12.06 -9.25
C GLY A 33 -8.79 12.93 -8.45
N GLY A 34 -8.30 14.08 -7.97
CA GLY A 34 -9.09 15.21 -7.49
C GLY A 34 -9.93 14.99 -6.24
N THR A 35 -9.31 14.96 -5.07
CA THR A 35 -10.00 15.25 -3.79
C THR A 35 -9.07 16.04 -2.87
N ASN A 36 -9.71 16.86 -2.03
CA ASN A 36 -9.13 17.85 -1.13
C ASN A 36 -7.80 17.37 -0.48
N LEU A 37 -6.68 18.01 -0.85
CA LEU A 37 -5.33 17.73 -0.32
C LEU A 37 -5.21 17.98 1.20
N ASP A 38 -6.21 18.63 1.81
CA ASP A 38 -6.24 18.93 3.24
C ASP A 38 -6.98 17.87 4.07
N SER A 39 -7.50 16.79 3.46
CA SER A 39 -8.11 15.70 4.24
C SER A 39 -7.03 14.78 4.80
N ASN A 40 -6.85 14.81 6.13
CA ASN A 40 -6.02 13.83 6.83
C ASN A 40 -6.59 12.41 6.75
N VAL A 41 -7.83 12.26 6.28
CA VAL A 41 -8.60 11.02 6.22
C VAL A 41 -8.68 10.51 4.77
N VAL A 42 -8.29 9.25 4.57
CA VAL A 42 -8.41 8.52 3.30
C VAL A 42 -9.23 7.25 3.49
N THR A 43 -10.26 7.04 2.67
CA THR A 43 -11.08 5.82 2.70
C THR A 43 -10.53 4.76 1.76
N CYS A 44 -10.36 3.54 2.27
CA CYS A 44 -9.87 2.39 1.52
C CYS A 44 -10.70 1.14 1.84
N THR A 45 -10.78 0.18 0.91
CA THR A 45 -11.44 -1.11 1.12
C THR A 45 -10.41 -2.24 1.16
N PHE A 46 -10.47 -3.07 2.21
CA PHE A 46 -9.58 -4.20 2.42
C PHE A 46 -10.35 -5.50 2.60
N LEU A 47 -9.67 -6.60 2.30
CA LEU A 47 -10.16 -7.93 2.66
C LEU A 47 -9.60 -8.31 4.03
N LEU A 48 -10.47 -8.35 5.05
CA LEU A 48 -10.16 -8.78 6.41
C LEU A 48 -10.92 -10.07 6.70
N ASN A 49 -10.22 -11.15 7.09
CA ASN A 49 -10.86 -12.44 7.39
C ASN A 49 -11.86 -12.88 6.31
N ASN A 50 -11.51 -12.66 5.04
CA ASN A 50 -12.35 -12.98 3.88
C ASN A 50 -13.65 -12.15 3.76
N CYS A 51 -13.77 -11.04 4.50
CA CYS A 51 -14.82 -10.04 4.41
C CYS A 51 -14.27 -8.72 3.87
N TYR A 52 -14.96 -8.11 2.90
CA TYR A 52 -14.62 -6.77 2.44
C TYR A 52 -15.05 -5.75 3.49
N ALA A 53 -14.10 -4.93 3.91
CA ALA A 53 -14.24 -3.94 4.96
C ALA A 53 -13.72 -2.59 4.46
N SER A 54 -14.50 -1.53 4.64
CA SER A 54 -14.00 -0.16 4.44
C SER A 54 -13.33 0.34 5.71
N MET A 55 -12.19 1.00 5.56
CA MET A 55 -11.41 1.61 6.62
C MET A 55 -11.12 3.07 6.28
N LEU A 56 -11.11 3.92 7.30
CA LEU A 56 -10.66 5.30 7.24
C LEU A 56 -9.24 5.36 7.80
N PHE A 57 -8.28 5.80 6.99
CA PHE A 57 -6.93 6.11 7.42
C PHE A 57 -6.84 7.59 7.76
N ASP A 58 -6.79 7.89 9.05
CA ASP A 58 -6.50 9.24 9.54
C ASP A 58 -5.03 9.34 9.94
N SER A 59 -4.26 10.15 9.21
CA SER A 59 -2.85 10.41 9.52
C SER A 59 -2.64 11.24 10.79
N GLY A 60 -3.68 11.90 11.29
CA GLY A 60 -3.67 12.64 12.56
C GLY A 60 -4.04 11.79 13.77
N ALA A 61 -4.50 10.54 13.58
CA ALA A 61 -4.89 9.67 14.69
C ALA A 61 -3.70 8.92 15.28
N ASP A 62 -3.57 8.96 16.61
CA ASP A 62 -2.52 8.21 17.32
C ASP A 62 -2.76 6.68 17.27
N ARG A 63 -4.03 6.25 17.19
CA ARG A 63 -4.45 4.84 17.27
C ARG A 63 -5.73 4.59 16.48
N SER A 64 -5.86 3.38 15.94
CA SER A 64 -7.07 2.92 15.26
C SER A 64 -7.88 1.98 16.15
N PHE A 65 -9.21 2.10 16.09
CA PHE A 65 -10.15 1.25 16.82
C PHE A 65 -11.16 0.63 15.86
N VAL A 66 -11.75 -0.49 16.27
CA VAL A 66 -12.84 -1.16 15.57
C VAL A 66 -13.96 -1.42 16.56
N SER A 67 -15.22 -1.27 16.14
CA SER A 67 -16.36 -1.54 17.02
C SER A 67 -16.46 -3.04 17.32
N THR A 68 -16.94 -3.39 18.51
CA THR A 68 -17.16 -4.78 18.91
C THR A 68 -18.18 -5.49 18.03
N THR A 69 -19.21 -4.77 17.56
CA THR A 69 -20.17 -5.29 16.58
C THR A 69 -19.48 -5.66 15.26
N PHE A 70 -18.54 -4.84 14.79
CA PHE A 70 -17.81 -5.12 13.56
C PHE A 70 -16.80 -6.26 13.75
N SER A 71 -16.14 -6.36 14.91
CA SER A 71 -15.23 -7.48 15.18
C SER A 71 -15.95 -8.83 15.17
N ALA A 72 -17.22 -8.88 15.61
CA ALA A 72 -18.05 -10.07 15.48
C ALA A 72 -18.33 -10.46 14.03
N LEU A 73 -18.47 -9.50 13.10
CA LEU A 73 -18.59 -9.79 11.66
C LEU A 73 -17.30 -10.37 11.06
N LEU A 74 -16.15 -10.03 11.65
CA LEU A 74 -14.85 -10.58 11.25
C LEU A 74 -14.51 -11.90 11.95
N ASP A 75 -15.36 -12.40 12.85
CA ASP A 75 -15.06 -13.53 13.74
C ASP A 75 -13.78 -13.31 14.57
N VAL A 76 -13.60 -12.07 15.07
CA VAL A 76 -12.47 -11.69 15.93
C VAL A 76 -12.99 -11.32 17.31
N ALA A 77 -12.50 -12.04 18.32
CA ALA A 77 -12.79 -11.74 19.72
C ALA A 77 -12.17 -10.38 20.12
N PRO A 78 -12.96 -9.45 20.69
CA PRO A 78 -12.43 -8.18 21.16
C PRO A 78 -11.54 -8.39 22.38
N PHE A 79 -10.55 -7.51 22.54
CA PHE A 79 -9.70 -7.46 23.72
C PHE A 79 -10.10 -6.30 24.62
N THR A 80 -10.13 -6.53 25.94
CA THR A 80 -10.42 -5.49 26.93
C THR A 80 -9.20 -4.62 27.15
N LEU A 81 -9.35 -3.30 26.99
CA LEU A 81 -8.27 -2.34 27.24
C LEU A 81 -8.25 -1.94 28.72
N ASP A 82 -7.06 -1.84 29.30
CA ASP A 82 -6.85 -1.36 30.68
C ASP A 82 -7.01 0.16 30.82
N THR A 83 -7.20 0.87 29.71
CA THR A 83 -7.34 2.34 29.66
C THR A 83 -8.53 2.68 28.77
N SER A 84 -9.35 3.63 29.22
CA SER A 84 -10.45 4.18 28.44
C SER A 84 -9.93 5.22 27.43
N TYR A 85 -10.41 5.16 26.20
CA TYR A 85 -10.13 6.16 25.16
C TYR A 85 -11.44 6.86 24.77
N ALA A 86 -11.37 8.18 24.57
CA ALA A 86 -12.39 8.87 23.80
C ALA A 86 -12.11 8.60 22.31
N VAL A 87 -13.11 8.09 21.60
CA VAL A 87 -13.01 7.80 20.16
C VAL A 87 -13.90 8.76 19.42
N GLU A 88 -13.32 9.57 18.54
CA GLU A 88 -14.06 10.36 17.57
C GLU A 88 -14.40 9.50 16.36
N LEU A 89 -15.63 9.59 15.86
CA LEU A 89 -16.10 8.85 14.70
C LEU A 89 -16.21 9.81 13.52
N ALA A 90 -15.72 9.38 12.35
CA ALA A 90 -16.04 10.04 11.10
C ALA A 90 -17.41 9.55 10.60
N ASP A 91 -18.14 10.44 9.92
CA ASP A 91 -19.45 10.18 9.30
C ASP A 91 -19.31 9.47 7.94
#